data_AF-A0AAP0RRI0-F1
#
_entry.id   AF-A0AAP0RRI0-F1
#
_cell.length_a   1.000
_cell.length_b   1.000
_cell.length_c   1.000
_cell.angle_alpha   90.00
_cell.angle_beta   90.00
_cell.angle_gamma   90.00
#
_symmetry.space_group_name_H-M   'P 1'
#
loop_
_entity.id
_entity.type
_entity.pdbx_description
1 polymer ?
#
loop_
_entity_poly.entity_id
_entity_poly.type
_entity_poly.pdbx_seq_one_letter_code
_entity_poly.pdbx_strand_id
1 'polypeptide(L)'
;MWDAARATTVVDFKKEMKRIKDIEAAAHTYLLAFQPNWWTRSAFSTFCKYDALLNNICESFNGYILEARDKPIIKMLEMKPPSRPKKLRRREPDEPRDSYRVSKKHVQIRCGKCHRYRHNRKTCKGQVAPKKGKAPAKNKGQAVGGGKKREKEVH
;
A
#
# COMPACT_ATOMS: atom_id res chain seq x y z
N MET A 1 0.85 -32.64 -1.36
CA MET A 1 -0.12 -32.34 -2.45
C MET A 1 -0.23 -30.84 -2.70
N TRP A 2 -0.62 -30.03 -1.70
CA TRP A 2 -0.75 -28.57 -1.87
C TRP A 2 0.54 -27.87 -2.29
N ASP A 3 1.69 -28.35 -1.81
CA ASP A 3 3.00 -27.80 -2.21
C ASP A 3 3.32 -28.06 -3.69
N ALA A 4 2.91 -29.21 -4.23
CA ALA A 4 3.04 -29.52 -5.65
C ALA A 4 2.15 -28.60 -6.50
N ALA A 5 0.90 -28.37 -6.09
CA ALA A 5 -0.03 -27.49 -6.80
C ALA A 5 0.44 -26.01 -6.82
N ARG A 6 1.09 -25.56 -5.73
CA ARG A 6 1.63 -24.20 -5.59
C ARG A 6 3.00 -24.00 -6.22
N ALA A 7 3.68 -25.05 -6.66
CA ALA A 7 4.99 -24.97 -7.29
C ALA A 7 4.93 -24.01 -8.49
N THR A 8 5.83 -23.04 -8.52
CA THR A 8 5.93 -22.04 -9.60
C THR A 8 6.84 -22.51 -10.72
N THR A 9 7.76 -23.43 -10.42
CA THR A 9 8.69 -24.00 -11.39
C THR A 9 8.41 -25.49 -11.61
N VAL A 10 8.71 -25.97 -12.81
CA VAL A 10 8.56 -27.39 -13.16
C VAL A 10 9.54 -28.27 -12.37
N VAL A 11 10.69 -27.71 -11.96
CA VAL A 11 11.69 -28.41 -11.15
C VAL A 11 11.14 -28.69 -9.75
N ASP A 12 10.56 -27.67 -9.12
CA ASP A 12 9.93 -27.81 -7.80
C ASP A 12 8.74 -28.76 -7.86
N PHE A 13 7.92 -28.70 -8.91
CA PHE A 13 6.81 -29.63 -9.11
C PHE A 13 7.28 -31.09 -9.17
N LYS A 14 8.32 -31.39 -9.95
CA LYS A 14 8.89 -32.74 -10.04
C LYS A 14 9.46 -33.22 -8.70
N LYS A 15 10.09 -32.32 -7.94
CA LYS A 15 10.59 -32.62 -6.59
C LYS A 15 9.45 -32.99 -5.65
N GLU A 16 8.37 -32.22 -5.64
CA GLU A 16 7.20 -32.52 -4.79
C GLU A 16 6.46 -33.78 -5.23
N MET A 17 6.35 -34.05 -6.53
CA MET A 17 5.78 -35.32 -7.03
C MET A 17 6.60 -36.52 -6.57
N LYS A 18 7.93 -36.40 -6.53
CA LYS A 18 8.79 -37.45 -5.97
C LYS A 18 8.54 -37.64 -4.47
N ARG A 19 8.43 -36.57 -3.68
CA ARG A 19 8.09 -36.66 -2.25
C ARG A 19 6.73 -37.34 -2.02
N ILE A 20 5.73 -37.04 -2.86
CA ILE A 20 4.40 -37.67 -2.76
C ILE A 20 4.50 -39.16 -3.08
N LYS A 21 5.31 -39.55 -4.08
CA LYS A 21 5.56 -40.95 -4.42
C LYS A 21 6.25 -41.73 -3.29
N ASP A 22 7.17 -41.08 -2.57
CA ASP A 22 7.90 -41.70 -1.46
C ASP A 22 6.99 -41.92 -0.22
N ILE A 23 5.93 -41.12 -0.07
CA ILE A 23 4.94 -41.25 1.01
C ILE A 23 3.85 -42.27 0.64
N GLU A 24 3.23 -42.11 -0.54
CA GLU A 24 2.13 -42.96 -0.97
C GLU A 24 2.10 -43.07 -2.51
N ALA A 25 2.42 -44.27 -3.00
CA ALA A 25 2.52 -44.52 -4.43
C ALA A 25 1.16 -44.44 -5.14
N ALA A 26 0.07 -44.86 -4.46
CA ALA A 26 -1.28 -44.83 -5.03
C ALA A 26 -1.76 -43.38 -5.31
N ALA A 27 -1.42 -42.46 -4.40
CA ALA A 27 -1.72 -41.04 -4.55
C ALA A 27 -0.97 -40.41 -5.73
N HIS A 28 0.30 -40.79 -5.93
CA HIS A 28 1.09 -40.32 -7.07
C HIS A 28 0.49 -40.77 -8.41
N THR A 29 0.06 -42.03 -8.54
CA THR A 29 -0.63 -42.52 -9.74
C THR A 29 -1.96 -41.81 -10.00
N TYR A 30 -2.74 -41.53 -8.95
CA TYR A 30 -3.98 -40.78 -9.07
C TYR A 30 -3.74 -39.36 -9.60
N LEU A 31 -2.69 -38.68 -9.11
CA LEU A 31 -2.35 -37.33 -9.54
C LEU A 31 -1.84 -37.26 -10.98
N LEU A 32 -1.14 -38.30 -11.46
CA LEU A 32 -0.69 -38.40 -12.85
C LEU A 32 -1.83 -38.63 -13.85
N ALA A 33 -2.98 -39.12 -13.40
CA ALA A 33 -4.16 -39.24 -14.25
C ALA A 33 -4.71 -37.87 -14.70
N PHE A 34 -4.41 -36.81 -13.96
CA PHE A 34 -4.82 -35.45 -14.29
C PHE A 34 -3.73 -34.72 -15.08
N GLN A 35 -4.13 -34.01 -16.13
CA GLN A 35 -3.19 -33.17 -16.87
C GLN A 35 -2.62 -32.07 -15.96
N PRO A 36 -1.29 -31.86 -15.89
CA PRO A 36 -0.67 -30.88 -14.98
C PRO A 36 -1.16 -29.44 -15.17
N ASN A 37 -1.58 -29.11 -16.40
CA ASN A 37 -2.16 -27.82 -16.78
C ASN A 37 -3.52 -27.52 -16.10
N TRP A 38 -4.17 -28.48 -15.43
CA TRP A 38 -5.43 -28.26 -14.72
C TRP A 38 -5.25 -27.85 -13.26
N TRP A 39 -4.14 -28.22 -12.63
CA TRP A 39 -4.04 -28.17 -11.16
C TRP A 39 -2.68 -27.68 -10.64
N THR A 40 -1.67 -27.56 -11.49
CA THR A 40 -0.33 -27.11 -11.09
C THR A 40 0.02 -25.76 -11.69
N ARG A 41 0.37 -24.79 -10.83
CA ARG A 41 0.73 -23.43 -11.26
C ARG A 41 1.93 -23.38 -12.22
N SER A 42 2.91 -24.28 -12.07
CA SER A 42 4.07 -24.38 -12.96
C SER A 42 3.77 -24.83 -14.38
N ALA A 43 2.60 -25.43 -14.62
CA ALA A 43 2.18 -25.95 -15.93
C ALA A 43 1.18 -25.02 -16.64
N PHE A 44 0.78 -23.91 -16.00
CA PHE A 44 -0.08 -22.91 -16.60
C PHE A 44 0.69 -22.08 -17.64
N SER A 45 -0.01 -21.64 -18.68
CA SER A 45 0.58 -20.77 -19.70
C SER A 45 1.02 -19.44 -19.10
N THR A 46 2.19 -18.95 -19.53
CA THR A 46 2.74 -17.64 -19.18
C THR A 46 2.03 -16.48 -19.89
N PHE A 47 1.22 -16.77 -20.92
CA PHE A 47 0.34 -15.81 -21.58
C PHE A 47 -0.86 -15.52 -20.68
N CYS A 48 -0.65 -14.58 -19.75
CA CYS A 48 -1.57 -14.19 -18.69
C CYS A 48 -3.04 -14.12 -19.15
N LYS A 49 -3.92 -14.89 -18.51
CA LYS A 49 -5.34 -14.55 -18.39
C LYS A 49 -5.67 -14.39 -16.90
N TYR A 50 -5.16 -13.31 -16.31
CA TYR A 50 -5.44 -12.82 -14.95
C TYR A 50 -4.99 -13.73 -13.77
N ASP A 51 -4.07 -13.23 -12.91
CA ASP A 51 -3.74 -13.84 -11.59
C ASP A 51 -4.81 -13.48 -10.55
N ALA A 52 -6.05 -13.82 -10.91
CA ALA A 52 -7.20 -13.64 -10.07
C ALA A 52 -7.49 -15.00 -9.42
N LEU A 53 -6.63 -15.41 -8.49
CA LEU A 53 -6.96 -16.45 -7.51
C LEU A 53 -7.96 -15.86 -6.51
N LEU A 54 -9.20 -15.73 -6.98
CA LEU A 54 -10.22 -14.87 -6.40
C LEU A 54 -11.10 -15.57 -5.37
N ASN A 55 -10.49 -16.14 -4.32
CA ASN A 55 -11.29 -16.39 -3.12
C ASN A 55 -11.94 -15.06 -2.65
N ASN A 56 -11.25 -13.95 -2.85
CA ASN A 56 -11.74 -12.61 -2.50
C ASN A 56 -12.92 -12.09 -3.35
N ILE A 57 -13.02 -12.40 -4.66
CA ILE A 57 -14.22 -12.02 -5.42
C ILE A 57 -15.37 -12.97 -5.11
N CYS A 58 -15.10 -14.27 -4.96
CA CYS A 58 -16.13 -15.23 -4.53
C CYS A 58 -16.70 -14.85 -3.17
N GLU A 59 -15.88 -14.53 -2.18
CA GLU A 59 -16.32 -14.06 -0.85
C GLU A 59 -17.12 -12.75 -0.94
N SER A 60 -16.63 -11.76 -1.70
CA SER A 60 -17.33 -10.48 -1.86
C SER A 60 -18.67 -10.62 -2.60
N PHE A 61 -18.73 -11.53 -3.58
CA PHE A 61 -19.93 -11.82 -4.37
C PHE A 61 -20.94 -12.65 -3.58
N ASN A 62 -20.48 -13.64 -2.80
CA ASN A 62 -21.32 -14.47 -1.94
C ASN A 62 -21.98 -13.66 -0.82
N GLY A 63 -21.30 -12.64 -0.29
CA GLY A 63 -21.93 -11.69 0.64
C GLY A 63 -22.98 -10.80 -0.03
N TYR A 64 -22.69 -10.33 -1.25
CA TYR A 64 -23.59 -9.46 -2.01
C TYR A 64 -24.89 -10.17 -2.45
N ILE A 65 -24.77 -11.39 -2.97
CA ILE A 65 -25.90 -12.14 -3.53
C ILE A 65 -26.97 -12.46 -2.47
N LEU A 66 -26.56 -12.67 -1.21
CA LEU A 66 -27.48 -12.97 -0.11
C LEU A 66 -28.44 -11.81 0.17
N GLU A 67 -27.99 -10.57 0.08
CA GLU A 67 -28.83 -9.39 0.34
C GLU A 67 -29.65 -8.94 -0.89
N ALA A 68 -29.21 -9.34 -2.08
CA ALA A 68 -29.80 -8.92 -3.34
C ALA A 68 -30.84 -9.91 -3.90
N ARG A 69 -30.72 -11.21 -3.56
CA ARG A 69 -31.60 -12.28 -4.10
C ARG A 69 -33.06 -12.20 -3.66
N ASP A 70 -33.34 -11.63 -2.49
CA ASP A 70 -34.71 -11.52 -1.95
C ASP A 70 -35.48 -10.31 -2.53
N LYS A 71 -34.85 -9.56 -3.45
CA LYS A 71 -35.38 -8.34 -4.06
C LYS A 71 -35.74 -8.59 -5.52
N PRO A 72 -36.70 -7.85 -6.10
CA PRO A 72 -37.04 -7.98 -7.52
C PRO A 72 -35.83 -7.67 -8.41
N ILE A 73 -35.76 -8.29 -9.59
CA ILE A 73 -34.58 -8.26 -10.49
C ILE A 73 -34.09 -6.83 -10.75
N ILE A 74 -35.00 -5.88 -10.94
CA ILE A 74 -34.68 -4.46 -11.15
C ILE A 74 -33.90 -3.88 -9.96
N LYS A 75 -34.35 -4.17 -8.74
CA LYS A 75 -33.73 -3.73 -7.48
C LYS A 75 -32.37 -4.41 -7.26
N MET A 76 -32.22 -5.67 -7.65
CA MET A 76 -30.96 -6.41 -7.58
C MET A 76 -29.87 -5.80 -8.48
N LEU A 77 -30.25 -5.26 -9.64
CA LEU A 77 -29.32 -4.62 -10.60
C LEU A 77 -28.96 -3.18 -10.19
N GLU A 78 -29.86 -2.47 -9.52
CA GLU A 78 -29.63 -1.10 -9.01
C GLU A 78 -28.77 -1.08 -7.74
N MET A 79 -28.65 -2.20 -7.04
CA MET A 79 -27.78 -2.33 -5.88
C MET A 79 -26.31 -2.24 -6.32
N LYS A 80 -25.58 -1.26 -5.79
CA LYS A 80 -24.15 -1.13 -6.06
C LYS A 80 -23.41 -2.28 -5.37
N PRO A 81 -22.57 -3.05 -6.08
CA PRO A 81 -21.76 -4.05 -5.43
C PRO A 81 -20.86 -3.38 -4.38
N PRO A 82 -20.64 -4.01 -3.21
CA PRO A 82 -19.75 -3.47 -2.21
C PRO A 82 -18.38 -3.22 -2.84
N SER A 83 -17.87 -2.00 -2.68
CA SER A 83 -16.54 -1.66 -3.19
C SER A 83 -15.51 -2.62 -2.61
N ARG A 84 -14.59 -3.13 -3.44
CA ARG A 84 -13.51 -4.02 -3.02
C ARG A 84 -12.91 -3.51 -1.70
N PRO A 85 -12.96 -4.29 -0.60
CA PRO A 85 -12.35 -3.88 0.66
C PRO A 85 -10.87 -3.55 0.40
N LYS A 86 -10.43 -2.35 0.76
CA LYS A 86 -9.01 -2.00 0.66
C LYS A 86 -8.25 -2.99 1.54
N LYS A 87 -7.37 -3.79 0.92
CA LYS A 87 -6.49 -4.72 1.63
C LYS A 87 -5.62 -3.88 2.57
N LEU A 88 -6.00 -3.82 3.85
CA LEU A 88 -5.24 -3.12 4.86
C LEU A 88 -4.04 -4.02 5.16
N ARG A 89 -2.91 -3.76 4.51
CA ARG A 89 -1.68 -4.49 4.79
C ARG A 89 -1.30 -4.22 6.26
N ARG A 90 -1.50 -5.21 7.14
CA ARG A 90 -0.85 -5.20 8.46
C ARG A 90 0.63 -5.40 8.20
N ARG A 91 1.45 -4.51 8.75
CA ARG A 91 2.90 -4.57 8.64
C ARG A 91 3.40 -5.62 9.61
N GLU A 92 4.23 -6.55 9.15
CA GLU A 92 4.83 -7.56 10.03
C GLU A 92 5.87 -6.90 10.97
N PRO A 93 6.19 -7.51 12.13
CA PRO A 93 7.09 -6.92 13.12
C PRO A 93 8.49 -6.61 12.58
N ASP A 94 9.00 -7.47 11.68
CA ASP A 94 10.36 -7.41 11.13
C ASP A 94 10.50 -6.44 9.95
N GLU A 95 9.39 -6.04 9.34
CA GLU A 95 9.48 -5.15 8.17
C GLU A 95 9.94 -3.76 8.61
N PRO A 96 10.86 -3.07 7.90
CA PRO A 96 11.30 -1.72 8.24
C PRO A 96 10.24 -0.67 7.89
N ARG A 97 10.31 0.49 8.55
CA ARG A 97 9.27 1.52 8.40
C ARG A 97 9.70 2.38 7.24
N ASP A 98 8.82 2.54 6.26
CA ASP A 98 9.04 3.49 5.18
C ASP A 98 9.34 4.87 5.77
N SER A 99 10.60 5.30 5.61
CA SER A 99 11.14 6.56 6.14
C SER A 99 10.57 7.78 5.43
N TYR A 100 10.08 7.60 4.19
CA TYR A 100 9.44 8.64 3.40
C TYR A 100 7.98 8.85 3.80
N ARG A 101 7.39 7.90 4.55
CA ARG A 101 5.99 7.95 4.99
C ARG A 101 5.85 8.40 6.44
N VAL A 102 5.64 9.71 6.60
CA VAL A 102 5.44 10.34 7.91
C VAL A 102 4.16 9.81 8.58
N SER A 103 4.28 9.30 9.81
CA SER A 103 3.13 8.89 10.62
C SER A 103 2.33 10.12 11.01
N LYS A 104 1.02 10.07 10.79
CA LYS A 104 0.10 11.12 11.23
C LYS A 104 -0.34 10.96 12.69
N LYS A 105 0.03 9.83 13.35
CA LYS A 105 -0.27 9.61 14.77
C LYS A 105 0.56 10.59 15.61
N HIS A 106 -0.12 11.37 16.46
CA HIS A 106 0.45 12.39 17.37
C HIS A 106 1.02 13.66 16.72
N VAL A 107 0.79 13.91 15.42
CA VAL A 107 1.20 15.17 14.80
C VAL A 107 0.19 16.27 15.12
N GLN A 108 0.58 17.22 15.96
CA GLN A 108 -0.22 18.41 16.25
C GLN A 108 -0.17 19.38 15.07
N ILE A 109 -1.26 19.46 14.30
CA ILE A 109 -1.35 20.36 13.14
C ILE A 109 -1.41 21.81 13.63
N ARG A 110 -0.51 22.66 13.14
CA ARG A 110 -0.49 24.11 13.38
C ARG A 110 -1.24 24.86 12.27
N CYS A 111 -2.17 25.73 12.65
CA CYS A 111 -2.95 26.53 11.71
C CYS A 111 -2.09 27.62 11.06
N GLY A 112 -2.05 27.70 9.73
CA GLY A 112 -1.31 28.75 9.01
C GLY A 112 -1.93 30.16 9.09
N LYS A 113 -3.12 30.32 9.68
CA LYS A 113 -3.81 31.63 9.80
C LYS A 113 -3.70 32.24 11.20
N CYS A 114 -3.82 31.43 12.26
CA CYS A 114 -3.78 31.88 13.65
C CYS A 114 -2.64 31.25 14.47
N HIS A 115 -1.83 30.38 13.85
CA HIS A 115 -0.70 29.67 14.46
C HIS A 115 -1.02 28.81 15.70
N ARG A 116 -2.30 28.61 16.04
CA ARG A 116 -2.76 27.69 17.07
C ARG A 116 -2.79 26.26 16.56
N TYR A 117 -2.62 25.29 17.46
CA TYR A 117 -2.66 23.87 17.15
C TYR A 117 -4.12 23.36 17.02
N ARG A 118 -4.30 22.08 16.64
CA ARG A 118 -5.58 21.34 16.53
C ARG A 118 -6.45 21.59 15.30
N HIS A 119 -6.14 22.59 14.47
CA HIS A 119 -6.91 22.88 13.27
C HIS A 119 -6.02 23.39 12.13
N ASN A 120 -6.52 23.31 10.90
CA ASN A 120 -5.81 23.78 9.71
C ASN A 120 -6.38 25.14 9.24
N ARG A 121 -5.74 25.76 8.24
CA ARG A 121 -6.18 27.04 7.68
C ARG A 121 -7.61 27.01 7.14
N LYS A 122 -8.05 25.86 6.58
CA LYS A 122 -9.39 25.67 5.99
C LYS A 122 -10.50 25.62 7.05
N THR A 123 -10.20 25.13 8.24
CA THR A 123 -11.15 24.99 9.37
C THR A 123 -10.97 26.08 10.43
N CYS A 124 -10.19 27.12 10.11
CA CYS A 124 -9.89 28.20 11.03
C CYS A 124 -11.10 29.13 11.17
N LYS A 125 -11.74 29.09 12.35
CA LYS A 125 -12.83 30.00 12.74
C LYS A 125 -12.39 31.44 13.05
N GLY A 126 -11.16 31.81 12.65
CA GLY A 126 -10.77 33.20 12.45
C GLY A 126 -10.90 34.12 13.66
N GLN A 127 -10.37 33.74 14.82
CA GLN A 127 -10.05 34.74 15.84
C GLN A 127 -8.58 35.13 15.66
N VAL A 128 -8.38 36.31 15.07
CA VAL A 128 -7.06 36.93 14.89
C VAL A 128 -6.54 37.25 16.29
N ALA A 129 -5.49 36.54 16.75
CA ALA A 129 -4.76 36.99 17.93
C ALA A 129 -4.04 38.29 17.56
N PRO A 130 -4.08 39.34 18.41
CA PRO A 130 -3.41 40.61 18.11
C PRO A 130 -1.91 40.36 17.95
N LYS A 131 -1.34 40.85 16.85
CA LYS A 131 0.11 40.86 16.65
C LYS A 131 0.72 41.76 17.73
N LYS A 132 1.40 41.18 18.72
CA LYS A 132 2.36 41.95 19.53
C LYS A 132 3.42 42.47 18.56
N GLY A 133 3.43 43.78 18.34
CA GLY A 133 4.38 44.45 17.47
C GLY A 133 5.81 44.09 17.86
N LYS A 134 6.65 43.80 16.87
CA LYS A 134 8.09 43.85 17.07
C LYS A 134 8.44 45.32 17.36
N ALA A 135 9.04 45.58 18.50
CA ALA A 135 9.66 46.87 18.81
C ALA A 135 10.68 47.23 17.72
N PRO A 136 10.89 48.53 17.44
CA PRO A 136 11.72 48.97 16.33
C PRO A 136 13.19 48.59 16.55
N ALA A 137 13.86 48.25 15.44
CA ALA A 137 15.28 47.97 15.41
C ALA A 137 16.08 49.17 15.93
N LYS A 138 16.86 48.98 17.00
CA LYS A 138 17.86 49.95 17.43
C LYS A 138 19.02 49.92 16.44
N ASN A 139 19.10 50.98 15.64
CA ASN A 139 20.24 51.27 14.79
C ASN A 139 21.39 51.79 15.66
N LYS A 140 22.60 51.21 15.52
CA LYS A 140 23.85 51.83 15.94
C LYS A 140 24.78 51.88 14.73
N GLY A 141 24.92 53.07 14.13
CA GLY A 141 26.16 53.43 13.42
C GLY A 141 27.29 53.62 14.45
N GLN A 142 28.57 53.73 14.10
CA GLN A 142 29.19 54.05 12.81
C GLN A 142 30.73 53.89 12.94
N ALA A 143 31.40 53.80 11.77
CA ALA A 143 32.81 54.15 11.50
C ALA A 143 33.88 53.11 11.95
N VAL A 144 35.00 52.85 11.25
CA VAL A 144 35.88 53.58 10.31
C VAL A 144 36.58 52.47 9.46
N GLY A 145 36.64 52.47 8.13
CA GLY A 145 37.57 53.23 7.28
C GLY A 145 38.70 52.32 6.75
N GLY A 146 39.10 52.52 5.48
CA GLY A 146 40.36 52.00 4.92
C GLY A 146 40.22 51.06 3.72
N GLY A 147 40.27 51.60 2.50
CA GLY A 147 40.39 50.81 1.28
C GLY A 147 41.85 50.51 0.91
N LYS A 148 42.08 49.48 0.10
CA LYS A 148 43.19 49.41 -0.87
C LYS A 148 42.99 48.31 -1.93
N LYS A 149 42.92 48.80 -3.17
CA LYS A 149 43.46 48.33 -4.47
C LYS A 149 43.48 46.82 -4.85
N ARG A 150 43.16 46.64 -6.14
CA ARG A 150 43.28 45.46 -7.02
C ARG A 150 44.73 45.03 -7.24
N GLU A 151 44.95 43.74 -7.55
CA GLU A 151 45.89 43.13 -8.55
C GLU A 151 45.87 41.58 -8.33
N LYS A 152 45.47 40.74 -9.29
CA LYS A 152 46.19 40.07 -10.41
C LYS A 152 47.18 38.94 -10.00
N GLU A 153 47.22 37.91 -10.88
CA GLU A 153 48.11 36.72 -10.97
C GLU A 153 47.68 35.47 -10.16
N VAL A 154 47.31 34.33 -10.78
CA VAL A 154 48.07 33.35 -11.61
C VAL A 154 49.12 32.58 -10.78
N HIS A 155 48.74 31.38 -10.34
CA HIS A 155 49.53 30.16 -10.53
C HIS A 155 48.60 28.93 -10.46
#